data_AF-A0A8C3XVM5-F1
#
_entry.id   AF-A0A8C3XVM5-F1
#
_cell.length_a   1.000
_cell.length_b   1.000
_cell.length_c   1.000
_cell.angle_alpha   90.00
_cell.angle_beta   90.00
_cell.angle_gamma   90.00
#
_symmetry.space_group_name_H-M   'P 1'
#
loop_
_entity.id
_entity.type
_entity.pdbx_description
1 polymer ?
#
loop_
_entity_poly.entity_id
_entity_poly.type
_entity_poly.pdbx_seq_one_letter_code
_entity_poly.pdbx_strand_id
1 'polypeptide(L)'
;MSFTTVNGRNNECTSAELPASITNTSKLRERLVCMAPKQIAANPQGLKFIHSTKSQERTRKRQQAIKLEPLPVLKVYQHHKQPEYIYQKNREHLLACGLLQPSPSADKRKWSVQQQSLSKILTPSPPKQPRTALKPSACKSSASPPSYVFNETEDVIKANITDPLKIIKIICENKNLGFLYMTPAVPKSSIKYDTFNLKIVSYDCINKNDYYTISQKAVIHTCDGEVEFMQLDRWEQEYLYHKTFTKIPIFAIFCKLKSFTEWRKNVRAKKISACRKALQENLFIVNASLRPAVLNVQEMCYRISDMGLCRIEKGYTYALEEFRSTQFKQLDEVASRLAEFRELAKEVVRSACRTALLESGFTPDDYFYGSYIYHKTISQSSFLLYIYAFLTKYCASFFCPSSFIRLADYLIVNTMHVLAVKSVTTLLNYLSDKLKRTPAADVIQKWNTEEKIEVSEKKAASGTAGQDEEESFLPMFLTELILEIHALLFAPSLDDFQESIADIINQFQATVLSVANLVPDQYFDAFTRPIINNKIEEKTCGEGPSLSTMFKDDKHLQAIIQQIKFACLSSLC
;
A
#
# COMPACT_ATOMS: atom_id res chain seq x y z
N MET A 1 24.62 37.33 -17.76
CA MET A 1 24.59 38.11 -16.50
C MET A 1 24.10 37.19 -15.40
N SER A 2 24.75 36.90 -14.28
CA SER A 2 26.10 37.13 -13.74
C SER A 2 26.15 36.29 -12.46
N PHE A 3 27.21 35.50 -12.29
CA PHE A 3 27.83 34.97 -11.06
C PHE A 3 27.08 34.06 -10.05
N THR A 4 27.59 32.83 -10.00
CA THR A 4 27.98 31.97 -8.86
C THR A 4 28.00 32.58 -7.46
N THR A 5 27.67 31.79 -6.41
CA THR A 5 28.55 31.43 -5.27
C THR A 5 27.96 30.26 -4.45
N VAL A 6 28.86 29.37 -4.01
CA VAL A 6 28.72 28.22 -3.10
C VAL A 6 28.87 28.70 -1.64
N ASN A 7 28.10 28.13 -0.69
CA ASN A 7 28.47 27.92 0.73
C ASN A 7 27.31 27.13 1.38
N GLY A 8 27.52 26.01 2.07
CA GLY A 8 28.51 25.81 3.13
C GLY A 8 27.90 26.30 4.44
N ARG A 9 27.16 25.44 5.16
CA ARG A 9 26.71 25.73 6.53
C ARG A 9 27.12 24.61 7.47
N ASN A 10 28.15 24.96 8.22
CA ASN A 10 28.72 24.37 9.41
C ASN A 10 27.66 23.91 10.41
N ASN A 11 27.92 22.73 10.97
CA ASN A 11 27.43 22.28 12.27
C ASN A 11 28.22 23.03 13.35
N GLU A 12 27.55 23.93 14.07
CA GLU A 12 28.01 24.40 15.38
C GLU A 12 27.16 23.71 16.44
N CYS A 13 27.81 22.85 17.23
CA CYS A 13 27.23 22.12 18.35
C CYS A 13 27.28 23.03 19.58
N THR A 14 26.25 23.84 19.79
CA THR A 14 26.05 24.55 21.05
C THR A 14 25.51 23.55 22.07
N SER A 15 26.15 23.50 23.24
CA SER A 15 25.75 22.80 24.45
C SER A 15 24.26 23.04 24.77
N ALA A 16 23.44 22.03 24.44
CA ALA A 16 22.05 21.96 24.83
C ALA A 16 21.89 20.81 25.82
N GLU A 17 21.45 21.18 27.02
CA GLU A 17 21.06 20.28 28.11
C GLU A 17 20.18 19.14 27.60
N LEU A 18 20.47 17.93 28.10
CA LEU A 18 19.70 16.72 27.86
C LEU A 18 18.21 16.96 28.17
N PRO A 19 17.28 16.78 27.23
CA PRO A 19 15.87 16.88 27.53
C PRO A 19 15.47 15.72 28.45
N ALA A 20 15.08 16.06 29.67
CA ALA A 20 14.51 15.18 30.69
C ALA A 20 13.19 14.53 30.22
N SER A 21 13.27 13.54 29.32
CA SER A 21 12.11 12.75 28.87
C SER A 21 12.25 11.23 29.07
N ILE A 22 13.32 10.78 29.73
CA ILE A 22 13.63 9.35 29.91
C ILE A 22 13.01 8.75 31.19
N THR A 23 12.26 9.51 31.99
CA THR A 23 11.66 9.02 33.25
C THR A 23 10.25 8.43 33.12
N ASN A 24 9.88 7.81 32.00
CA ASN A 24 8.56 7.17 31.89
C ASN A 24 8.61 5.76 31.29
N THR A 25 9.50 4.92 31.81
CA THR A 25 9.40 3.45 31.67
C THR A 25 8.03 2.93 32.12
N SER A 26 7.39 3.62 33.09
CA SER A 26 6.01 3.42 33.53
C SER A 26 4.97 3.70 32.44
N LYS A 27 5.05 4.82 31.69
CA LYS A 27 4.10 5.11 30.58
C LYS A 27 4.29 4.17 29.39
N LEU A 28 5.51 3.67 29.18
CA LEU A 28 5.79 2.64 28.18
C LEU A 28 5.18 1.30 28.59
N ARG A 29 5.30 0.91 29.86
CA ARG A 29 4.60 -0.25 30.44
C ARG A 29 3.07 -0.11 30.42
N GLU A 30 2.51 1.06 30.75
CA GLU A 30 1.05 1.31 30.67
C GLU A 30 0.50 1.23 29.24
N ARG A 31 1.31 1.60 28.23
CA ARG A 31 0.97 1.37 26.82
C ARG A 31 1.05 -0.09 26.39
N LEU A 32 1.83 -0.91 27.09
CA LEU A 32 2.07 -2.33 26.79
C LEU A 32 1.06 -3.28 27.46
N VAL A 33 0.41 -2.87 28.56
CA VAL A 33 -0.69 -3.63 29.19
C VAL A 33 -1.98 -3.42 28.38
N CYS A 34 -2.05 -4.06 27.22
CA CYS A 34 -3.29 -4.20 26.46
C CYS A 34 -4.22 -5.18 27.17
N MET A 35 -5.08 -4.69 28.07
CA MET A 35 -6.31 -5.41 28.38
C MET A 35 -7.17 -5.48 27.12
N ALA A 36 -7.54 -6.69 26.71
CA ALA A 36 -8.36 -6.92 25.52
C ALA A 36 -9.68 -6.12 25.57
N PRO A 37 -10.03 -5.34 24.55
CA PRO A 37 -11.28 -4.60 24.54
C PRO A 37 -12.47 -5.56 24.34
N LYS A 38 -13.50 -5.41 25.18
CA LYS A 38 -14.73 -6.24 25.16
C LYS A 38 -15.62 -6.01 23.92
N GLN A 39 -15.32 -5.00 23.09
CA GLN A 39 -15.99 -4.76 21.82
C GLN A 39 -15.02 -4.20 20.77
N ILE A 40 -15.16 -4.68 19.53
CA ILE A 40 -14.36 -4.29 18.37
C ILE A 40 -14.71 -2.85 18.00
N ALA A 41 -13.83 -1.90 18.33
CA ALA A 41 -13.86 -0.58 17.71
C ALA A 41 -13.43 -0.71 16.24
N ALA A 42 -14.24 -0.19 15.31
CA ALA A 42 -13.89 -0.16 13.89
C ALA A 42 -12.56 0.59 13.70
N ASN A 43 -11.55 -0.08 13.14
CA ASN A 43 -10.19 0.44 13.02
C ASN A 43 -10.12 1.72 12.14
N PRO A 44 -9.86 2.91 12.73
CA PRO A 44 -9.76 4.15 11.95
C PRO A 44 -8.48 4.22 11.10
N GLN A 45 -7.48 3.36 11.38
CA GLN A 45 -6.19 3.22 10.68
C GLN A 45 -6.13 2.02 9.71
N GLY A 46 -7.27 1.41 9.37
CA GLY A 46 -7.31 0.50 8.22
C GLY A 46 -6.76 1.21 6.97
N LEU A 47 -5.95 0.53 6.16
CA LEU A 47 -5.36 1.06 4.92
C LEU A 47 -6.42 1.75 4.05
N LYS A 48 -6.55 3.07 4.19
CA LYS A 48 -7.29 3.92 3.28
C LYS A 48 -6.31 4.27 2.17
N PHE A 49 -6.54 3.75 0.97
CA PHE A 49 -5.77 4.18 -0.20
C PHE A 49 -6.09 5.67 -0.44
N ILE A 50 -5.23 6.55 0.08
CA ILE A 50 -5.39 8.02 -0.02
C ILE A 50 -5.32 8.47 -1.49
N HIS A 51 -4.62 7.72 -2.33
CA HIS A 51 -4.49 7.99 -3.76
C HIS A 51 -5.41 7.10 -4.59
N SER A 52 -6.18 7.73 -5.47
CA SER A 52 -6.92 7.02 -6.50
C SER A 52 -5.91 6.34 -7.43
N THR A 53 -5.97 5.02 -7.54
CA THR A 53 -5.09 4.31 -8.48
C THR A 53 -5.41 4.77 -9.91
N LYS A 54 -4.41 4.76 -10.82
CA LYS A 54 -4.64 5.06 -12.26
C LYS A 54 -5.80 4.25 -12.87
N SER A 55 -6.06 3.05 -12.35
CA SER A 55 -7.22 2.22 -12.73
C SER A 55 -8.55 2.73 -12.18
N GLN A 56 -8.59 3.23 -10.94
CA GLN A 56 -9.78 3.89 -10.38
C GLN A 56 -10.04 5.24 -11.05
N GLU A 57 -9.01 6.02 -11.37
CA GLU A 57 -9.15 7.26 -12.15
C GLU A 57 -9.70 6.99 -13.55
N ARG A 58 -9.21 5.94 -14.24
CA ARG A 58 -9.76 5.49 -15.53
C ARG A 58 -11.22 5.05 -15.42
N THR A 59 -11.60 4.43 -14.30
CA THR A 59 -12.98 4.00 -14.03
C THR A 59 -13.88 5.21 -13.74
N ARG A 60 -13.42 6.16 -12.93
CA ARG A 60 -14.11 7.44 -12.67
C ARG A 60 -14.28 8.27 -13.94
N LYS A 61 -13.24 8.37 -14.78
CA LYS A 61 -13.31 9.06 -16.09
C LYS A 61 -14.29 8.38 -17.06
N ARG A 62 -14.50 7.07 -16.96
CA ARG A 62 -15.53 6.35 -17.73
C ARG A 62 -16.94 6.51 -17.16
N GLN A 63 -17.06 6.77 -15.86
CA GLN A 63 -18.34 6.99 -15.18
C GLN A 63 -18.82 8.44 -15.26
N GLN A 64 -17.92 9.40 -15.53
CA GLN A 64 -18.31 10.76 -15.85
C GLN A 64 -19.08 10.75 -17.17
N ALA A 65 -20.32 11.25 -17.14
CA ALA A 65 -21.14 11.41 -18.33
C ALA A 65 -20.35 12.21 -19.37
N ILE A 66 -20.16 11.64 -20.56
CA ILE A 66 -19.54 12.34 -21.68
C ILE A 66 -20.39 13.59 -21.92
N LYS A 67 -19.81 14.78 -21.68
CA LYS A 67 -20.48 16.05 -21.91
C LYS A 67 -20.57 16.24 -23.42
N LEU A 68 -21.62 15.67 -24.02
CA LEU A 68 -21.92 15.86 -25.43
C LEU A 68 -22.28 17.34 -25.64
N GLU A 69 -21.63 17.99 -26.59
CA GLU A 69 -22.04 19.33 -26.97
C GLU A 69 -23.48 19.28 -27.51
N PRO A 70 -24.38 20.14 -27.01
CA PRO A 70 -25.74 20.17 -27.52
C PRO A 70 -25.73 20.57 -28.99
N LEU A 71 -26.65 20.00 -29.77
CA LEU A 71 -26.85 20.36 -31.18
C LEU A 71 -26.93 21.90 -31.30
N PRO A 72 -26.38 22.50 -32.38
CA PRO A 72 -26.25 23.97 -32.50
C PRO A 72 -27.54 24.73 -32.20
N VAL A 73 -28.69 24.21 -32.66
CA VAL A 73 -30.02 24.78 -32.41
C VAL A 73 -30.40 24.74 -30.93
N LEU A 74 -30.11 23.62 -30.25
CA LEU A 74 -30.41 23.44 -28.83
C LEU A 74 -29.48 24.31 -27.97
N LYS A 75 -28.22 24.51 -28.39
CA LYS A 75 -27.25 25.39 -27.73
C LYS A 75 -27.71 26.85 -27.74
N VAL A 76 -28.23 27.33 -28.88
CA VAL A 76 -28.81 28.68 -29.01
C VAL A 76 -30.07 28.83 -28.16
N TYR A 77 -30.97 27.84 -28.19
CA TYR A 77 -32.18 27.87 -27.38
C TYR A 77 -31.89 27.89 -25.87
N GLN A 78 -30.94 27.06 -25.41
CA GLN A 78 -30.51 27.03 -24.01
C GLN A 78 -29.88 28.36 -23.60
N HIS A 79 -29.04 28.96 -24.45
CA HIS A 79 -28.43 30.27 -24.20
C HIS A 79 -29.47 31.38 -24.07
N HIS A 80 -30.48 31.42 -24.95
CA HIS A 80 -31.55 32.43 -24.86
C HIS A 80 -32.44 32.27 -23.61
N LYS A 81 -32.50 31.07 -23.03
CA LYS A 81 -33.24 30.78 -21.80
C LYS A 81 -32.41 30.95 -20.53
N GLN A 82 -31.11 31.26 -20.63
CA GLN A 82 -30.29 31.54 -19.46
C GLN A 82 -30.70 32.88 -18.83
N PRO A 83 -30.77 32.95 -17.49
CA PRO A 83 -31.21 34.14 -16.78
C PRO A 83 -30.33 35.36 -17.11
N GLU A 84 -29.03 35.16 -17.34
CA GLU A 84 -28.08 36.20 -17.71
C GLU A 84 -28.41 36.86 -19.05
N TYR A 85 -28.76 36.06 -20.06
CA TYR A 85 -29.20 36.56 -21.37
C TYR A 85 -30.52 37.35 -21.25
N ILE A 86 -31.46 36.83 -20.46
CA ILE A 86 -32.75 37.49 -20.20
C ILE A 86 -32.52 38.83 -19.48
N TYR A 87 -31.66 38.87 -18.46
CA TYR A 87 -31.32 40.12 -17.74
C TYR A 87 -30.65 41.13 -18.65
N GLN A 88 -29.76 40.69 -19.55
CA GLN A 88 -29.10 41.57 -20.50
C GLN A 88 -30.10 42.15 -21.51
N LYS A 89 -31.01 41.34 -22.05
CA LYS A 89 -32.08 41.80 -22.95
C LYS A 89 -33.06 42.76 -22.26
N ASN A 90 -33.43 42.49 -21.01
CA ASN A 90 -34.27 43.38 -20.23
C ASN A 90 -33.56 44.71 -19.93
N ARG A 91 -32.26 44.69 -19.64
CA ARG A 91 -31.46 45.89 -19.44
C ARG A 91 -31.38 46.73 -20.72
N GLU A 92 -31.15 46.10 -21.88
CA GLU A 92 -31.17 46.78 -23.19
C GLU A 92 -32.53 47.44 -23.44
N HIS A 93 -33.63 46.74 -23.16
CA HIS A 93 -34.98 47.28 -23.30
C HIS A 93 -35.24 48.47 -22.37
N LEU A 94 -34.83 48.39 -21.10
CA LEU A 94 -34.99 49.48 -20.13
C LEU A 94 -34.14 50.71 -20.47
N LEU A 95 -32.94 50.50 -21.03
CA LEU A 95 -32.11 51.58 -21.58
C LEU A 95 -32.77 52.22 -22.81
N ALA A 96 -33.34 51.41 -23.72
CA ALA A 96 -34.02 51.90 -24.92
C ALA A 96 -35.31 52.67 -24.60
N CYS A 97 -36.03 52.29 -23.53
CA CYS A 97 -37.19 53.03 -23.04
C CYS A 97 -36.84 54.23 -22.14
N GLY A 98 -35.56 54.53 -21.92
CA GLY A 98 -35.10 55.68 -21.12
C GLY A 98 -35.35 55.57 -19.61
N LEU A 99 -35.75 54.40 -19.12
CA LEU A 99 -36.04 54.12 -17.70
C LEU A 99 -34.77 53.80 -16.88
N LEU A 100 -33.63 53.62 -17.55
CA LEU A 100 -32.33 53.32 -16.94
C LEU A 100 -31.27 54.24 -17.54
N GLN A 101 -30.41 54.82 -16.71
CA GLN A 101 -29.29 55.66 -17.14
C GLN A 101 -28.03 54.80 -17.38
N PRO A 102 -27.22 55.07 -18.42
CA PRO A 102 -25.96 54.36 -18.64
C PRO A 102 -24.98 54.63 -17.49
N SER A 103 -24.50 53.58 -16.82
CA SER A 103 -23.44 53.70 -15.81
C SER A 103 -22.05 53.62 -16.47
N PRO A 104 -21.07 54.44 -16.04
CA PRO A 104 -19.74 54.52 -16.65
C PRO A 104 -18.81 53.33 -16.33
N SER A 105 -19.23 52.35 -15.54
CA SER A 105 -18.37 51.22 -15.12
C SER A 105 -18.60 49.90 -15.87
N ALA A 106 -19.53 49.86 -16.84
CA ALA A 106 -19.92 48.64 -17.54
C ALA A 106 -19.15 48.36 -18.85
N ASP A 107 -18.28 49.28 -19.31
CA ASP A 107 -17.61 49.17 -20.63
C ASP A 107 -16.48 48.13 -20.74
N LYS A 108 -16.18 47.38 -19.67
CA LYS A 108 -15.10 46.36 -19.67
C LYS A 108 -15.56 44.91 -19.83
N ARG A 109 -16.83 44.63 -20.15
CA ARG A 109 -17.27 43.28 -20.57
C ARG A 109 -17.92 43.32 -21.95
N LYS A 110 -17.12 43.53 -22.99
CA LYS A 110 -17.50 43.16 -24.35
C LYS A 110 -17.40 41.64 -24.48
N TRP A 111 -18.53 40.95 -24.43
CA TRP A 111 -18.62 39.57 -24.93
C TRP A 111 -18.71 39.65 -26.45
N SER A 112 -17.87 38.90 -27.16
CA SER A 112 -17.89 38.82 -28.62
C SER A 112 -19.16 38.13 -29.09
N VAL A 113 -20.20 38.91 -29.34
CA VAL A 113 -21.37 38.48 -30.11
C VAL A 113 -20.97 38.50 -31.57
N GLN A 114 -20.68 37.33 -32.13
CA GLN A 114 -20.58 37.15 -33.57
C GLN A 114 -22.01 37.25 -34.11
N GLN A 115 -22.42 38.47 -34.47
CA GLN A 115 -23.65 38.74 -35.21
C GLN A 115 -23.51 38.10 -36.60
N GLN A 116 -23.94 36.84 -36.72
CA GLN A 116 -24.33 36.32 -38.03
C GLN A 116 -25.71 36.86 -38.32
N SER A 117 -25.76 37.83 -39.24
CA SER A 117 -26.95 38.34 -39.86
C SER A 117 -27.81 37.19 -40.39
N LEU A 118 -29.06 37.11 -39.91
CA LEU A 118 -30.11 36.28 -40.48
C LEU A 118 -30.49 36.82 -41.86
N SER A 119 -29.73 36.45 -42.89
CA SER A 119 -30.28 36.34 -44.23
C SER A 119 -31.19 35.12 -44.25
N LYS A 120 -32.46 35.33 -44.60
CA LYS A 120 -33.48 34.30 -44.86
C LYS A 120 -32.87 33.08 -45.56
N ILE A 121 -32.70 31.99 -44.84
CA ILE A 121 -32.48 30.68 -45.44
C ILE A 121 -33.76 29.90 -45.19
N LEU A 122 -34.63 29.93 -46.19
CA LEU A 122 -35.62 28.88 -46.39
C LEU A 122 -34.87 27.55 -46.34
N THR A 123 -35.21 26.71 -45.39
CA THR A 123 -34.82 25.29 -45.41
C THR A 123 -35.36 24.67 -46.71
N PRO A 124 -34.51 24.17 -47.62
CA PRO A 124 -35.01 23.37 -48.73
C PRO A 124 -35.51 22.03 -48.17
N SER A 125 -36.67 21.58 -48.65
CA SER A 125 -37.12 20.20 -48.47
C SER A 125 -36.01 19.22 -48.86
N PRO A 126 -35.90 18.05 -48.20
CA PRO A 126 -34.93 17.04 -48.58
C PRO A 126 -35.11 16.63 -50.06
N PRO A 127 -34.02 16.38 -50.79
CA PRO A 127 -34.08 16.14 -52.23
C PRO A 127 -34.85 14.85 -52.52
N LYS A 128 -35.86 14.98 -53.40
CA LYS A 128 -36.43 13.85 -54.13
C LYS A 128 -35.28 13.14 -54.85
N GLN A 129 -34.92 11.94 -54.42
CA GLN A 129 -34.01 11.10 -55.18
C GLN A 129 -34.67 10.70 -56.51
N PRO A 130 -33.91 10.68 -57.61
CA PRO A 130 -34.42 10.41 -58.95
C PRO A 130 -34.95 8.98 -59.06
N ARG A 131 -36.11 8.84 -59.71
CA ARG A 131 -36.66 7.56 -60.17
C ARG A 131 -35.67 6.92 -61.14
N THR A 132 -34.95 5.89 -60.68
CA THR A 132 -34.27 4.96 -61.57
C THR A 132 -35.32 4.03 -62.16
N ALA A 133 -35.64 4.21 -63.44
CA ALA A 133 -36.51 3.33 -64.20
C ALA A 133 -35.83 1.96 -64.39
N LEU A 134 -36.33 0.95 -63.68
CA LEU A 134 -36.05 -0.46 -63.98
C LEU A 134 -37.05 -0.94 -65.03
N LYS A 135 -36.53 -1.43 -66.17
CA LYS A 135 -37.30 -2.10 -67.22
C LYS A 135 -37.95 -3.38 -66.67
N PRO A 136 -39.12 -3.80 -67.19
CA PRO A 136 -39.85 -4.96 -66.68
C PRO A 136 -39.11 -6.25 -67.08
N SER A 137 -38.48 -6.90 -66.11
CA SER A 137 -37.99 -8.27 -66.25
C SER A 137 -39.07 -9.23 -65.77
N ALA A 138 -39.42 -10.19 -66.61
CA ALA A 138 -40.53 -11.11 -66.47
C ALA A 138 -40.57 -11.83 -65.11
N CYS A 139 -41.57 -11.50 -64.29
CA CYS A 139 -41.98 -12.33 -63.15
C CYS A 139 -42.78 -13.52 -63.67
N LYS A 140 -42.21 -14.72 -63.56
CA LYS A 140 -42.99 -15.96 -63.48
C LYS A 140 -43.89 -15.85 -62.25
N SER A 141 -45.18 -16.10 -62.43
CA SER A 141 -46.20 -16.08 -61.39
C SER A 141 -45.84 -17.06 -60.26
N SER A 142 -45.40 -16.54 -59.11
CA SER A 142 -45.26 -17.31 -57.88
C SER A 142 -46.48 -17.08 -57.00
N ALA A 143 -47.19 -18.19 -56.72
CA ALA A 143 -48.12 -18.48 -55.63
C ALA A 143 -48.85 -17.30 -54.94
N SER A 144 -50.19 -17.39 -54.93
CA SER A 144 -51.09 -16.64 -54.07
C SER A 144 -50.59 -16.53 -52.62
N PRO A 145 -50.87 -15.42 -51.90
CA PRO A 145 -50.57 -15.31 -50.47
C PRO A 145 -51.19 -16.49 -49.70
N PRO A 146 -50.51 -17.08 -48.70
CA PRO A 146 -51.19 -18.01 -47.80
C PRO A 146 -52.33 -17.27 -47.12
N SER A 147 -53.56 -17.69 -47.35
CA SER A 147 -54.74 -17.14 -46.70
C SER A 147 -54.70 -17.52 -45.22
N TYR A 148 -54.52 -16.55 -44.33
CA TYR A 148 -54.55 -16.78 -42.88
C TYR A 148 -55.99 -16.70 -42.36
N VAL A 149 -56.89 -17.50 -42.93
CA VAL A 149 -58.31 -17.53 -42.50
C VAL A 149 -58.42 -18.50 -41.33
N PHE A 150 -58.71 -17.96 -40.14
CA PHE A 150 -58.95 -18.74 -38.93
C PHE A 150 -60.38 -18.49 -38.44
N ASN A 151 -61.12 -19.58 -38.22
CA ASN A 151 -62.50 -19.51 -37.77
C ASN A 151 -62.60 -19.37 -36.23
N GLU A 152 -61.67 -19.98 -35.49
CA GLU A 152 -61.65 -20.00 -34.01
C GLU A 152 -60.30 -19.54 -33.44
N THR A 153 -60.33 -19.00 -32.20
CA THR A 153 -59.14 -18.51 -31.48
C THR A 153 -58.18 -19.64 -31.09
N GLU A 154 -58.71 -20.85 -30.86
CA GLU A 154 -57.92 -22.03 -30.47
C GLU A 154 -57.02 -22.52 -31.61
N ASP A 155 -57.45 -22.38 -32.86
CA ASP A 155 -56.64 -22.72 -34.03
C ASP A 155 -55.43 -21.80 -34.20
N VAL A 156 -55.58 -20.53 -33.81
CA VAL A 156 -54.48 -19.54 -33.82
C VAL A 156 -53.47 -19.84 -32.72
N ILE A 157 -53.94 -20.26 -31.54
CA ILE A 157 -53.07 -20.68 -30.43
C ILE A 157 -52.27 -21.93 -30.83
N LYS A 158 -52.92 -22.90 -31.48
CA LYS A 158 -52.28 -24.13 -31.97
C LYS A 158 -51.24 -23.87 -33.07
N ALA A 159 -51.41 -22.82 -33.87
CA ALA A 159 -50.45 -22.42 -34.89
C ALA A 159 -49.13 -21.81 -34.32
N ASN A 160 -49.08 -21.51 -33.02
CA ASN A 160 -47.91 -21.03 -32.27
C ASN A 160 -47.11 -19.94 -33.00
N ILE A 161 -47.80 -18.90 -33.43
CA ILE A 161 -47.24 -17.82 -34.24
C ILE A 161 -46.59 -16.79 -33.31
N THR A 162 -45.30 -16.53 -33.54
CA THR A 162 -44.49 -15.63 -32.71
C THR A 162 -44.01 -14.37 -33.43
N ASP A 163 -44.24 -14.26 -34.75
CA ASP A 163 -43.83 -13.10 -35.55
C ASP A 163 -44.91 -12.00 -35.53
N PRO A 164 -44.67 -10.83 -34.91
CA PRO A 164 -45.63 -9.73 -34.79
C PRO A 164 -46.32 -9.33 -36.09
N LEU A 165 -45.61 -9.34 -37.22
CA LEU A 165 -46.19 -8.96 -38.52
C LEU A 165 -47.22 -9.97 -39.00
N LYS A 166 -47.06 -11.25 -38.66
CA LYS A 166 -48.04 -12.29 -38.97
C LYS A 166 -49.24 -12.18 -38.05
N ILE A 167 -49.01 -11.88 -36.77
CA ILE A 167 -50.08 -11.66 -35.78
C ILE A 167 -50.99 -10.49 -36.21
N ILE A 168 -50.40 -9.37 -36.66
CA ILE A 168 -51.15 -8.22 -37.18
C ILE A 168 -52.00 -8.63 -38.39
N LYS A 169 -51.42 -9.35 -39.37
CA LYS A 169 -52.15 -9.83 -40.55
C LYS A 169 -53.33 -10.71 -40.19
N ILE A 170 -53.14 -11.64 -39.24
CA ILE A 170 -54.20 -12.55 -38.77
C ILE A 170 -55.37 -11.77 -38.16
N ILE A 171 -55.09 -10.73 -37.38
CA ILE A 171 -56.13 -9.94 -36.70
C ILE A 171 -56.87 -9.02 -37.68
N CYS A 172 -56.17 -8.51 -38.69
CA CYS A 172 -56.77 -7.67 -39.74
C CYS A 172 -57.61 -8.49 -40.73
N GLU A 173 -57.19 -9.72 -41.07
CA GLU A 173 -57.89 -10.60 -42.01
C GLU A 173 -59.12 -11.28 -41.37
N ASN A 174 -59.06 -11.63 -40.07
CA ASN A 174 -60.12 -12.35 -39.38
C ASN A 174 -60.92 -11.43 -38.44
N LYS A 175 -61.94 -10.77 -38.99
CA LYS A 175 -62.79 -9.84 -38.22
C LYS A 175 -63.62 -10.51 -37.12
N ASN A 176 -63.82 -11.82 -37.23
CA ASN A 176 -64.55 -12.69 -36.31
C ASN A 176 -63.83 -12.93 -34.97
N LEU A 177 -62.50 -12.76 -34.90
CA LEU A 177 -61.72 -13.12 -33.71
C LEU A 177 -61.73 -12.06 -32.59
N GLY A 178 -62.11 -10.81 -32.90
CA GLY A 178 -62.22 -9.72 -31.93
C GLY A 178 -60.88 -9.23 -31.35
N PHE A 179 -60.31 -9.96 -30.40
CA PHE A 179 -59.03 -9.68 -29.75
C PHE A 179 -58.33 -10.97 -29.29
N LEU A 180 -57.00 -10.93 -29.15
CA LEU A 180 -56.19 -12.05 -28.71
C LEU A 180 -55.32 -11.67 -27.52
N TYR A 181 -55.09 -12.62 -26.61
CA TYR A 181 -54.13 -12.45 -25.52
C TYR A 181 -52.75 -12.94 -25.94
N MET A 182 -51.71 -12.20 -25.52
CA MET A 182 -50.32 -12.55 -25.77
C MET A 182 -49.50 -12.46 -24.49
N THR A 183 -48.48 -13.30 -24.39
CA THR A 183 -47.52 -13.33 -23.28
C THR A 183 -46.12 -13.48 -23.86
N PRO A 184 -45.05 -13.02 -23.21
CA PRO A 184 -43.69 -13.32 -23.64
C PRO A 184 -43.48 -14.82 -23.90
N ALA A 185 -42.93 -15.16 -25.07
CA ALA A 185 -42.73 -16.55 -25.47
C ALA A 185 -41.69 -17.26 -24.60
N VAL A 186 -40.79 -16.50 -23.98
CA VAL A 186 -39.67 -16.98 -23.17
C VAL A 186 -39.58 -16.13 -21.88
N PRO A 187 -39.17 -16.70 -20.73
CA PRO A 187 -38.95 -15.92 -19.52
C PRO A 187 -37.91 -14.80 -19.69
N LYS A 188 -38.07 -13.69 -18.94
CA LYS A 188 -37.16 -12.53 -18.93
C LYS A 188 -35.69 -12.88 -18.62
N SER A 189 -35.44 -14.01 -17.98
CA SER A 189 -34.09 -14.51 -17.65
C SER A 189 -33.36 -15.19 -18.82
N SER A 190 -34.05 -15.49 -19.92
CA SER A 190 -33.47 -16.21 -21.05
C SER A 190 -32.70 -15.29 -21.99
N ILE A 191 -31.66 -15.84 -22.63
CA ILE A 191 -30.87 -15.16 -23.67
C ILE A 191 -31.73 -14.86 -24.91
N LYS A 192 -32.79 -15.65 -25.14
CA LYS A 192 -33.73 -15.49 -26.27
C LYS A 192 -34.90 -14.57 -25.95
N TYR A 193 -34.90 -13.92 -24.79
CA TYR A 193 -35.91 -12.94 -24.45
C TYR A 193 -35.76 -11.70 -25.34
N ASP A 194 -36.86 -11.31 -25.95
CA ASP A 194 -37.01 -10.11 -26.76
C ASP A 194 -38.40 -9.55 -26.46
N THR A 195 -38.53 -8.23 -26.31
CA THR A 195 -39.77 -7.53 -25.99
C THR A 195 -40.89 -7.88 -26.97
N PHE A 196 -40.57 -8.08 -28.25
CA PHE A 196 -41.55 -8.41 -29.29
C PHE A 196 -41.68 -9.91 -29.58
N ASN A 197 -40.95 -10.78 -28.86
CA ASN A 197 -41.09 -12.22 -28.97
C ASN A 197 -42.26 -12.70 -28.09
N LEU A 198 -43.46 -12.49 -28.58
CA LEU A 198 -44.73 -12.79 -27.92
C LEU A 198 -45.33 -14.08 -28.50
N LYS A 199 -46.04 -14.83 -27.66
CA LYS A 199 -46.86 -15.99 -28.05
C LYS A 199 -48.33 -15.67 -27.78
N ILE A 200 -49.23 -16.15 -28.65
CA ILE A 200 -50.68 -16.04 -28.45
C ILE A 200 -51.11 -17.16 -27.49
N VAL A 201 -51.95 -16.82 -26.50
CA VAL A 201 -52.30 -17.71 -25.40
C VAL A 201 -53.79 -17.57 -25.06
N SER A 202 -54.42 -18.62 -24.54
CA SER A 202 -55.75 -18.54 -23.93
C SER A 202 -55.73 -17.80 -22.60
N TYR A 203 -56.89 -17.34 -22.13
CA TYR A 203 -56.99 -16.55 -20.89
C TYR A 203 -56.39 -17.26 -19.65
N ASP A 204 -56.57 -18.57 -19.53
CA ASP A 204 -56.15 -19.35 -18.36
C ASP A 204 -54.63 -19.46 -18.21
N CYS A 205 -53.90 -19.31 -19.31
CA CYS A 205 -52.44 -19.45 -19.36
C CYS A 205 -51.71 -18.10 -19.30
N ILE A 206 -52.42 -17.02 -18.96
CA ILE A 206 -51.88 -15.66 -18.87
C ILE A 206 -51.18 -15.43 -17.52
N ASN A 207 -50.04 -14.74 -17.56
CA ASN A 207 -49.49 -14.12 -16.37
C ASN A 207 -50.28 -12.84 -16.05
N LYS A 208 -51.11 -12.87 -14.99
CA LYS A 208 -51.97 -11.74 -14.58
C LYS A 208 -51.22 -10.41 -14.38
N ASN A 209 -49.92 -10.49 -14.13
CA ASN A 209 -49.07 -9.33 -13.87
C ASN A 209 -48.38 -8.78 -15.12
N ASP A 210 -48.27 -9.51 -16.22
CA ASP A 210 -47.57 -9.05 -17.44
C ASP A 210 -48.10 -9.78 -18.68
N TYR A 211 -49.04 -9.14 -19.37
CA TYR A 211 -49.68 -9.68 -20.57
C TYR A 211 -50.11 -8.59 -21.54
N TYR A 212 -50.28 -8.97 -22.79
CA TYR A 212 -50.72 -8.08 -23.86
C TYR A 212 -52.08 -8.53 -24.38
N THR A 213 -52.93 -7.58 -24.78
CA THR A 213 -54.10 -7.85 -25.62
C THR A 213 -53.95 -7.12 -26.93
N ILE A 214 -54.20 -7.80 -28.04
CA ILE A 214 -54.12 -7.22 -29.38
C ILE A 214 -55.48 -7.30 -30.05
N SER A 215 -55.88 -6.18 -30.63
CA SER A 215 -57.13 -6.00 -31.36
C SER A 215 -56.85 -5.33 -32.69
N GLN A 216 -57.86 -5.21 -33.56
CA GLN A 216 -57.73 -4.51 -34.85
C GLN A 216 -57.34 -3.05 -34.73
N LYS A 217 -57.58 -2.41 -33.58
CA LYS A 217 -57.33 -0.98 -33.39
C LYS A 217 -56.06 -0.70 -32.58
N ALA A 218 -55.73 -1.59 -31.64
CA ALA A 218 -54.69 -1.33 -30.67
C ALA A 218 -54.12 -2.60 -30.03
N VAL A 219 -52.90 -2.46 -29.54
CA VAL A 219 -52.23 -3.35 -28.60
C VAL A 219 -52.25 -2.69 -27.23
N ILE A 220 -52.69 -3.42 -26.22
CA ILE A 220 -52.70 -2.98 -24.84
C ILE A 220 -51.72 -3.86 -24.07
N HIS A 221 -50.76 -3.25 -23.38
CA HIS A 221 -49.85 -3.95 -22.48
C HIS A 221 -50.30 -3.69 -21.03
N THR A 222 -50.61 -4.75 -20.30
CA THR A 222 -50.95 -4.68 -18.89
C THR A 222 -49.78 -5.21 -18.08
N CYS A 223 -49.12 -4.34 -17.32
CA CYS A 223 -48.01 -4.69 -16.43
C CYS A 223 -48.31 -4.19 -15.01
N ASP A 224 -48.41 -5.10 -14.04
CA ASP A 224 -48.63 -4.80 -12.61
C ASP A 224 -49.77 -3.80 -12.31
N GLY A 225 -50.84 -3.83 -13.12
CA GLY A 225 -52.02 -2.96 -12.99
C GLY A 225 -51.96 -1.65 -13.79
N GLU A 226 -50.82 -1.32 -14.39
CA GLU A 226 -50.70 -0.23 -15.36
C GLU A 226 -51.03 -0.74 -16.77
N VAL A 227 -51.74 0.09 -17.53
CA VAL A 227 -52.26 -0.26 -18.86
C VAL A 227 -51.72 0.73 -19.88
N GLU A 228 -50.81 0.27 -20.73
CA GLU A 228 -50.26 1.05 -21.83
C GLU A 228 -51.04 0.76 -23.13
N PHE A 229 -51.65 1.80 -23.69
CA PHE A 229 -52.38 1.71 -24.96
C PHE A 229 -51.49 2.14 -26.13
N MET A 230 -51.31 1.26 -27.11
CA MET A 230 -50.58 1.53 -28.34
C MET A 230 -51.47 1.26 -29.56
N GLN A 231 -51.54 2.21 -30.50
CA GLN A 231 -52.21 1.99 -31.78
C GLN A 231 -51.51 0.89 -32.58
N LEU A 232 -52.28 0.09 -33.32
CA LEU A 232 -51.75 -1.07 -34.04
C LEU A 232 -50.65 -0.69 -35.06
N ASP A 233 -50.90 0.36 -35.85
CA ASP A 233 -49.94 0.87 -36.84
C ASP A 233 -48.62 1.35 -36.19
N ARG A 234 -48.75 2.00 -35.03
CA ARG A 234 -47.59 2.46 -34.26
C ARG A 234 -46.80 1.28 -33.70
N TRP A 235 -47.48 0.25 -33.19
CA TRP A 235 -46.83 -0.94 -32.67
C TRP A 235 -46.09 -1.72 -33.77
N GLU A 236 -46.67 -1.79 -34.99
CA GLU A 236 -45.97 -2.33 -36.17
C GLU A 236 -44.69 -1.55 -36.48
N GLN A 237 -44.77 -0.23 -36.48
CA GLN A 237 -43.63 0.64 -36.73
C GLN A 237 -42.53 0.50 -35.65
N GLU A 238 -42.91 0.43 -34.38
CA GLU A 238 -41.99 0.20 -33.26
C GLU A 238 -41.29 -1.17 -33.37
N TYR A 239 -42.01 -2.21 -33.81
CA TYR A 239 -41.40 -3.51 -34.10
C TYR A 239 -40.38 -3.45 -35.24
N LEU A 240 -40.69 -2.73 -36.33
CA LEU A 240 -39.75 -2.53 -37.43
C LEU A 240 -38.50 -1.78 -36.97
N TYR A 241 -38.67 -0.73 -36.15
CA TYR A 241 -37.54 -0.03 -35.55
C TYR A 241 -36.72 -0.94 -34.65
N HIS A 242 -37.35 -1.74 -33.79
CA HIS A 242 -36.66 -2.73 -32.96
C HIS A 242 -35.81 -3.69 -33.80
N LYS A 243 -36.36 -4.23 -34.90
CA LYS A 243 -35.63 -5.07 -35.85
C LYS A 243 -34.42 -4.35 -36.48
N THR A 244 -34.52 -3.05 -36.75
CA THR A 244 -33.38 -2.26 -37.25
C THR A 244 -32.34 -2.00 -36.17
N PHE A 245 -32.74 -1.67 -34.95
CA PHE A 245 -31.83 -1.40 -33.84
C PHE A 245 -31.04 -2.64 -33.45
N THR A 246 -31.67 -3.81 -33.38
CA THR A 246 -30.99 -5.07 -33.03
C THR A 246 -29.88 -5.44 -34.03
N LYS A 247 -29.94 -4.94 -35.27
CA LYS A 247 -28.89 -5.14 -36.30
C LYS A 247 -27.70 -4.20 -36.14
N ILE A 248 -27.84 -3.09 -35.41
CA ILE A 248 -26.71 -2.17 -35.19
C ILE A 248 -25.65 -2.91 -34.36
N PRO A 249 -24.36 -2.90 -34.77
CA PRO A 249 -23.31 -3.70 -34.14
C PRO A 249 -23.20 -3.51 -32.62
N ILE A 250 -23.42 -2.29 -32.12
CA ILE A 250 -23.36 -1.97 -30.70
C ILE A 250 -24.41 -2.77 -29.91
N PHE A 251 -25.66 -2.84 -30.38
CA PHE A 251 -26.74 -3.58 -29.72
C PHE A 251 -26.59 -5.10 -29.92
N ALA A 252 -26.20 -5.54 -31.11
CA ALA A 252 -25.98 -6.96 -31.41
C ALA A 252 -24.90 -7.61 -30.52
N ILE A 253 -23.84 -6.86 -30.21
CA ILE A 253 -22.71 -7.34 -29.40
C ILE A 253 -22.90 -6.98 -27.91
N PHE A 254 -23.84 -6.09 -27.57
CA PHE A 254 -24.05 -5.60 -26.19
C PHE A 254 -24.18 -6.74 -25.17
N CYS A 255 -25.03 -7.74 -25.42
CA CYS A 255 -25.21 -8.87 -24.51
C CYS A 255 -23.90 -9.64 -24.30
N LYS A 256 -23.10 -9.85 -25.36
CA LYS A 256 -21.80 -10.51 -25.28
C LYS A 256 -20.79 -9.65 -24.49
N LEU A 257 -20.74 -8.34 -24.75
CA LEU A 257 -19.84 -7.41 -24.05
C LEU A 257 -20.19 -7.26 -22.58
N LYS A 258 -21.48 -7.18 -22.23
CA LYS A 258 -21.97 -7.11 -20.85
C LYS A 258 -21.57 -8.37 -20.09
N SER A 259 -21.87 -9.54 -20.65
CA SER A 259 -21.49 -10.83 -20.06
C SER A 259 -19.97 -10.98 -19.93
N PHE A 260 -19.20 -10.61 -20.95
CA PHE A 260 -17.73 -10.63 -20.89
C PHE A 260 -17.18 -9.67 -19.84
N THR A 261 -17.76 -8.47 -19.71
CA THR A 261 -17.31 -7.46 -18.75
C THR A 261 -17.56 -7.92 -17.32
N GLU A 262 -18.75 -8.47 -17.03
CA GLU A 262 -19.06 -9.04 -15.72
C GLU A 262 -18.20 -10.28 -15.42
N TRP A 263 -18.02 -11.19 -16.38
CA TRP A 263 -17.09 -12.32 -16.24
C TRP A 263 -15.68 -11.84 -15.92
N ARG A 264 -15.14 -10.89 -16.70
CA ARG A 264 -13.80 -10.33 -16.50
C ARG A 264 -13.66 -9.67 -15.13
N LYS A 265 -14.68 -8.93 -14.69
CA LYS A 265 -14.73 -8.30 -13.37
C LYS A 265 -14.69 -9.35 -12.26
N ASN A 266 -15.48 -10.41 -12.38
CA ASN A 266 -15.53 -11.51 -11.40
C ASN A 266 -14.23 -12.29 -11.36
N VAL A 267 -13.63 -12.63 -12.51
CA VAL A 267 -12.32 -13.30 -12.58
C VAL A 267 -11.24 -12.45 -11.95
N ARG A 268 -11.21 -11.14 -12.24
CA ARG A 268 -10.26 -10.21 -11.61
C ARG A 268 -10.46 -10.12 -10.10
N ALA A 269 -11.70 -9.97 -9.64
CA ALA A 269 -12.01 -9.94 -8.22
C ALA A 269 -11.56 -11.22 -7.52
N LYS A 270 -11.80 -12.39 -8.13
CA LYS A 270 -11.34 -13.70 -7.62
C LYS A 270 -9.82 -13.77 -7.53
N LYS A 271 -9.09 -13.40 -8.60
CA LYS A 271 -7.62 -13.38 -8.61
C LYS A 271 -7.05 -12.43 -7.56
N ILE A 272 -7.57 -11.20 -7.47
CA ILE A 272 -7.13 -10.20 -6.47
C ILE A 272 -7.42 -10.69 -5.05
N SER A 273 -8.59 -11.28 -4.81
CA SER A 273 -8.95 -11.84 -3.51
C SER A 273 -8.04 -12.99 -3.12
N ALA A 274 -7.70 -13.89 -4.05
CA ALA A 274 -6.76 -14.97 -3.81
C ALA A 274 -5.36 -14.44 -3.44
N CYS A 275 -4.82 -13.48 -4.21
CA CYS A 275 -3.53 -12.85 -3.88
C CYS A 275 -3.58 -12.11 -2.53
N ARG A 276 -4.69 -11.44 -2.21
CA ARG A 276 -4.87 -10.76 -0.92
C ARG A 276 -4.81 -11.75 0.24
N LYS A 277 -5.49 -12.89 0.13
CA LYS A 277 -5.45 -13.95 1.14
C LYS A 277 -4.04 -14.50 1.31
N ALA A 278 -3.36 -14.82 0.21
CA ALA A 278 -1.98 -15.29 0.26
C ALA A 278 -1.02 -14.28 0.91
N LEU A 279 -1.17 -12.98 0.64
CA LEU A 279 -0.38 -11.94 1.31
C LEU A 279 -0.70 -11.82 2.80
N GLN A 280 -1.97 -11.94 3.17
CA GLN A 280 -2.41 -11.88 4.57
C GLN A 280 -1.92 -13.08 5.39
N GLU A 281 -1.79 -14.25 4.76
CA GLU A 281 -1.30 -15.48 5.39
C GLU A 281 0.23 -15.48 5.54
N ASN A 282 0.97 -14.94 4.58
CA ASN A 282 2.45 -15.06 4.55
C ASN A 282 3.21 -13.82 5.05
N LEU A 283 2.59 -12.62 5.08
CA LEU A 283 3.30 -11.39 5.40
C LEU A 283 2.97 -10.90 6.82
N PHE A 284 3.97 -10.94 7.72
CA PHE A 284 3.80 -10.50 9.12
C PHE A 284 3.37 -9.03 9.26
N ILE A 285 3.83 -8.16 8.36
CA ILE A 285 3.44 -6.74 8.34
C ILE A 285 1.94 -6.58 8.07
N VAL A 286 1.27 -7.52 7.39
CA VAL A 286 -0.17 -7.39 7.12
C VAL A 286 -1.00 -7.80 8.33
N ASN A 287 -0.49 -8.71 9.16
CA ASN A 287 -1.15 -9.16 10.38
C ASN A 287 -1.28 -8.02 11.41
N ALA A 288 -2.46 -7.88 12.01
CA ALA A 288 -2.79 -6.79 12.92
C ALA A 288 -2.05 -6.86 14.26
N SER A 289 -1.78 -8.07 14.76
CA SER A 289 -1.09 -8.30 16.04
C SER A 289 0.43 -8.32 15.89
N LEU A 290 0.96 -8.91 14.80
CA LEU A 290 2.40 -9.00 14.57
C LEU A 290 3.02 -7.69 14.06
N ARG A 291 2.31 -6.90 13.24
CA ARG A 291 2.81 -5.62 12.73
C ARG A 291 3.31 -4.67 13.83
N PRO A 292 2.52 -4.30 14.86
CA PRO A 292 2.99 -3.37 15.88
C PRO A 292 4.20 -3.94 16.63
N ALA A 293 4.26 -5.26 16.82
CA ALA A 293 5.40 -5.89 17.48
C ALA A 293 6.69 -5.81 16.64
N VAL A 294 6.66 -6.04 15.32
CA VAL A 294 7.85 -5.82 14.47
C VAL A 294 8.31 -4.37 14.54
N LEU A 295 7.37 -3.44 14.41
CA LEU A 295 7.69 -2.00 14.42
C LEU A 295 8.28 -1.57 15.77
N ASN A 296 7.75 -2.09 16.88
CA ASN A 296 8.28 -1.82 18.21
C ASN A 296 9.70 -2.38 18.37
N VAL A 297 9.94 -3.64 17.95
CA VAL A 297 11.29 -4.23 17.98
C VAL A 297 12.24 -3.40 17.11
N GLN A 298 11.83 -2.98 15.92
CA GLN A 298 12.63 -2.11 15.05
C GLN A 298 12.93 -0.75 15.68
N GLU A 299 11.96 -0.12 16.35
CA GLU A 299 12.17 1.15 17.05
C GLU A 299 13.17 0.98 18.20
N MET A 300 13.02 -0.09 19.00
CA MET A 300 13.96 -0.40 20.08
C MET A 300 15.37 -0.67 19.54
N CYS A 301 15.47 -1.46 18.47
CA CYS A 301 16.70 -1.70 17.71
C CYS A 301 17.37 -0.40 17.25
N TYR A 302 16.60 0.54 16.70
CA TYR A 302 17.12 1.82 16.24
C TYR A 302 17.69 2.65 17.40
N ARG A 303 16.95 2.78 18.51
CA ARG A 303 17.38 3.52 19.70
C ARG A 303 18.69 2.98 20.29
N ILE A 304 18.85 1.66 20.29
CA ILE A 304 20.06 1.01 20.83
C ILE A 304 21.22 1.12 19.87
N SER A 305 20.98 1.06 18.56
CA SER A 305 22.03 1.16 17.54
C SER A 305 22.77 2.50 17.52
N ASP A 306 22.23 3.52 18.20
CA ASP A 306 22.85 4.82 18.39
C ASP A 306 23.73 4.89 19.65
N MET A 307 23.59 3.93 20.56
CA MET A 307 24.47 3.82 21.71
C MET A 307 25.84 3.35 21.26
N GLY A 308 26.87 4.15 21.55
CA GLY A 308 28.27 3.75 21.36
C GLY A 308 28.76 2.85 22.50
N LEU A 309 29.50 1.79 22.18
CA LEU A 309 30.26 1.02 23.17
C LEU A 309 31.50 1.78 23.64
N CYS A 310 32.03 2.65 22.79
CA CYS A 310 33.24 3.40 23.05
C CYS A 310 32.90 4.81 23.56
N ARG A 311 33.53 5.23 24.66
CA ARG A 311 33.39 6.57 25.24
C ARG A 311 34.75 7.27 25.21
N ILE A 312 34.86 8.33 24.42
CA ILE A 312 36.09 9.15 24.33
C ILE A 312 35.69 10.59 24.57
N GLU A 313 36.27 11.23 25.58
CA GLU A 313 36.05 12.64 25.90
C GLU A 313 37.02 13.50 25.09
N LYS A 314 36.49 14.56 24.47
CA LYS A 314 37.31 15.49 23.68
C LYS A 314 38.08 16.40 24.64
N GLY A 315 39.35 16.65 24.34
CA GLY A 315 40.20 17.52 25.17
C GLY A 315 40.64 16.89 26.50
N TYR A 316 40.60 15.56 26.63
CA TYR A 316 41.15 14.83 27.78
C TYR A 316 42.34 13.96 27.37
N THR A 317 43.38 13.95 28.19
CA THR A 317 44.55 13.07 28.03
C THR A 317 44.44 11.93 29.03
N TYR A 318 44.42 10.69 28.54
CA TYR A 318 44.23 9.52 29.37
C TYR A 318 45.56 8.87 29.80
N ALA A 319 45.63 8.38 31.03
CA ALA A 319 46.53 7.25 31.31
C ALA A 319 45.94 5.96 30.69
N LEU A 320 46.78 5.02 30.24
CA LEU A 320 46.30 3.81 29.57
C LEU A 320 45.32 3.00 30.43
N GLU A 321 45.61 2.84 31.73
CA GLU A 321 44.71 2.12 32.64
C GLU A 321 43.43 2.87 32.97
N GLU A 322 43.50 4.20 33.01
CA GLU A 322 42.31 5.04 33.16
C GLU A 322 41.39 4.93 31.93
N PHE A 323 41.98 4.93 30.72
CA PHE A 323 41.25 4.73 29.49
C PHE A 323 40.55 3.36 29.49
N ARG A 324 41.28 2.30 29.84
CA ARG A 324 40.75 0.93 29.95
C ARG A 324 39.60 0.85 30.94
N SER A 325 39.77 1.41 32.14
CA SER A 325 38.74 1.46 33.17
C SER A 325 37.49 2.21 32.70
N THR A 326 37.68 3.34 32.01
CA THR A 326 36.57 4.14 31.45
C THR A 326 35.81 3.38 30.37
N GLN A 327 36.50 2.66 29.48
CA GLN A 327 35.85 1.82 28.49
C GLN A 327 35.06 0.68 29.16
N PHE A 328 35.64 -0.02 30.13
CA PHE A 328 34.96 -1.13 30.82
C PHE A 328 33.73 -0.67 31.60
N LYS A 329 33.81 0.48 32.27
CA LYS A 329 32.64 1.08 32.92
C LYS A 329 31.53 1.40 31.92
N GLN A 330 31.87 1.97 30.76
CA GLN A 330 30.91 2.22 29.69
C GLN A 330 30.28 0.89 29.19
N LEU A 331 31.08 -0.16 29.05
CA LEU A 331 30.60 -1.47 28.61
C LEU A 331 29.66 -2.13 29.61
N ASP A 332 29.92 -2.01 30.91
CA ASP A 332 29.02 -2.51 31.95
C ASP A 332 27.66 -1.80 31.91
N GLU A 333 27.66 -0.47 31.74
CA GLU A 333 26.44 0.32 31.57
C GLU A 333 25.65 -0.09 30.31
N VAL A 334 26.35 -0.30 29.19
CA VAL A 334 25.71 -0.74 27.95
C VAL A 334 25.21 -2.18 28.09
N ALA A 335 25.96 -3.09 28.71
CA ALA A 335 25.55 -4.47 28.94
C ALA A 335 24.25 -4.55 29.75
N SER A 336 24.12 -3.74 30.80
CA SER A 336 22.89 -3.63 31.59
C SER A 336 21.70 -3.19 30.73
N ARG A 337 21.88 -2.16 29.89
CA ARG A 337 20.83 -1.69 28.97
C ARG A 337 20.47 -2.70 27.89
N LEU A 338 21.47 -3.45 27.37
CA LEU A 338 21.25 -4.53 26.40
C LEU A 338 20.46 -5.69 27.01
N ALA A 339 20.70 -6.02 28.29
CA ALA A 339 19.92 -7.01 29.02
C ALA A 339 18.46 -6.56 29.19
N GLU A 340 18.23 -5.31 29.62
CA GLU A 340 16.87 -4.75 29.73
C GLU A 340 16.15 -4.74 28.37
N PHE A 341 16.84 -4.36 27.31
CA PHE A 341 16.33 -4.42 25.94
C PHE A 341 15.90 -5.83 25.55
N ARG A 342 16.74 -6.83 25.83
CA ARG A 342 16.43 -8.23 25.53
C ARG A 342 15.17 -8.67 26.25
N GLU A 343 15.03 -8.35 27.55
CA GLU A 343 13.83 -8.67 28.33
C GLU A 343 12.57 -8.01 27.75
N LEU A 344 12.66 -6.73 27.35
CA LEU A 344 11.54 -6.04 26.72
C LEU A 344 11.18 -6.64 25.35
N ALA A 345 12.19 -6.96 24.53
CA ALA A 345 11.97 -7.57 23.22
C ALA A 345 11.31 -8.94 23.36
N LYS A 346 11.72 -9.75 24.35
CA LYS A 346 11.08 -11.03 24.68
C LYS A 346 9.60 -10.89 24.96
N GLU A 347 9.23 -9.95 25.84
CA GLU A 347 7.83 -9.74 26.22
C GLU A 347 6.98 -9.28 25.03
N VAL A 348 7.49 -8.33 24.22
CA VAL A 348 6.78 -7.83 23.03
C VAL A 348 6.56 -8.95 22.02
N VAL A 349 7.59 -9.74 21.71
CA VAL A 349 7.51 -10.84 20.74
C VAL A 349 6.56 -11.91 21.25
N ARG A 350 6.65 -12.32 22.52
CA ARG A 350 5.78 -13.35 23.08
C ARG A 350 4.33 -12.92 23.15
N SER A 351 4.06 -11.70 23.61
CA SER A 351 2.70 -11.15 23.67
C SER A 351 2.05 -11.14 22.28
N ALA A 352 2.80 -10.71 21.25
CA ALA A 352 2.35 -10.71 19.87
C ALA A 352 2.10 -12.12 19.31
N CYS A 353 3.02 -13.06 19.56
CA CYS A 353 2.85 -14.46 19.17
C CYS A 353 1.61 -15.08 19.83
N ARG A 354 1.39 -14.80 21.13
CA ARG A 354 0.20 -15.26 21.85
C ARG A 354 -1.09 -14.71 21.24
N THR A 355 -1.15 -13.42 20.97
CA THR A 355 -2.33 -12.80 20.36
C THR A 355 -2.58 -13.32 18.95
N ALA A 356 -1.54 -13.47 18.12
CA ALA A 356 -1.66 -14.02 16.78
C ALA A 356 -2.14 -15.49 16.77
N LEU A 357 -1.69 -16.28 17.74
CA LEU A 357 -2.11 -17.67 17.91
C LEU A 357 -3.61 -17.73 18.30
N LEU A 358 -4.03 -16.89 19.25
CA LEU A 358 -5.43 -16.77 19.68
C LEU A 358 -6.36 -16.29 18.55
N GLU A 359 -5.92 -15.32 17.74
CA GLU A 359 -6.64 -14.85 16.53
C GLU A 359 -6.82 -15.97 15.50
N SER A 360 -5.89 -16.93 15.46
CA SER A 360 -5.95 -18.11 14.60
C SER A 360 -6.83 -19.23 15.17
N GLY A 361 -7.35 -19.06 16.39
CA GLY A 361 -8.24 -20.00 17.08
C GLY A 361 -7.52 -21.05 17.94
N PHE A 362 -6.22 -20.87 18.22
CA PHE A 362 -5.42 -21.79 19.02
C PHE A 362 -4.95 -21.14 20.33
N THR A 363 -4.96 -21.89 21.43
CA THR A 363 -4.46 -21.45 22.73
C THR A 363 -3.03 -21.96 22.93
N PRO A 364 -2.05 -21.10 23.28
CA PRO A 364 -0.68 -21.58 23.53
C PRO A 364 -0.62 -22.50 24.75
N ASP A 365 0.29 -23.48 24.70
CA ASP A 365 0.48 -24.50 25.73
C ASP A 365 0.91 -23.93 27.10
N ASP A 366 1.32 -22.65 27.15
CA ASP A 366 1.65 -21.91 28.37
C ASP A 366 0.47 -21.83 29.38
N TYR A 367 -0.77 -22.06 28.95
CA TYR A 367 -1.93 -22.16 29.85
C TYR A 367 -1.93 -23.43 30.72
N PHE A 368 -1.20 -24.48 30.33
CA PHE A 368 -1.22 -25.78 31.02
C PHE A 368 -0.31 -25.86 32.24
N TYR A 369 0.60 -24.90 32.45
CA TYR A 369 1.42 -24.88 33.66
C TYR A 369 0.65 -24.48 34.94
N GLY A 370 -0.60 -24.02 34.80
CA GLY A 370 -1.43 -23.56 35.93
C GLY A 370 -2.75 -24.31 36.18
N SER A 371 -3.15 -25.27 35.34
CA SER A 371 -4.40 -26.01 35.54
C SER A 371 -4.31 -27.43 35.02
N TYR A 372 -4.61 -28.37 35.91
CA TYR A 372 -4.67 -29.80 35.65
C TYR A 372 -5.44 -30.17 34.38
N ILE A 373 -4.89 -31.19 33.73
CA ILE A 373 -5.35 -31.90 32.55
C ILE A 373 -6.86 -32.23 32.62
N TYR A 374 -7.66 -31.60 31.76
CA TYR A 374 -8.95 -32.15 31.34
C TYR A 374 -8.84 -32.62 29.89
N HIS A 375 -8.49 -33.89 29.72
CA HIS A 375 -8.64 -34.60 28.46
C HIS A 375 -10.13 -34.70 28.11
N LYS A 376 -10.55 -34.13 26.99
CA LYS A 376 -11.77 -34.55 26.31
C LYS A 376 -11.39 -35.34 25.07
N THR A 377 -11.45 -36.66 25.22
CA THR A 377 -11.38 -37.65 24.14
C THR A 377 -12.53 -37.41 23.16
N ILE A 378 -12.20 -37.21 21.88
CA ILE A 378 -13.18 -37.22 20.80
C ILE A 378 -12.86 -38.40 19.86
N SER A 379 -13.89 -39.20 19.66
CA SER A 379 -13.94 -40.50 19.00
C SER A 379 -13.48 -40.50 17.53
N GLN A 380 -12.80 -41.59 17.16
CA GLN A 380 -12.30 -41.93 15.82
C GLN A 380 -13.45 -42.39 14.92
N SER A 381 -13.59 -41.89 13.69
CA SER A 381 -13.26 -42.71 12.50
C SER A 381 -13.32 -41.93 11.17
N SER A 382 -13.65 -40.64 11.17
CA SER A 382 -13.47 -39.73 10.01
C SER A 382 -12.16 -38.93 10.08
N PHE A 383 -11.26 -39.37 10.98
CA PHE A 383 -10.23 -38.57 11.61
C PHE A 383 -9.08 -38.26 10.64
N LEU A 384 -8.63 -39.16 9.76
CA LEU A 384 -7.38 -38.94 9.02
C LEU A 384 -7.39 -37.73 8.07
N LEU A 385 -8.42 -37.53 7.23
CA LEU A 385 -8.44 -36.37 6.30
C LEU A 385 -8.67 -35.04 7.04
N TYR A 386 -9.49 -35.07 8.10
CA TYR A 386 -9.75 -33.92 8.96
C TYR A 386 -8.53 -33.57 9.82
N ILE A 387 -7.81 -34.58 10.33
CA ILE A 387 -6.52 -34.44 10.99
C ILE A 387 -5.53 -33.84 10.02
N TYR A 388 -5.34 -34.33 8.79
CA TYR A 388 -4.33 -33.75 7.90
C TYR A 388 -4.61 -32.27 7.58
N ALA A 389 -5.87 -31.89 7.34
CA ALA A 389 -6.25 -30.48 7.14
C ALA A 389 -6.15 -29.64 8.44
N PHE A 390 -6.42 -30.26 9.59
CA PHE A 390 -6.29 -29.64 10.90
C PHE A 390 -4.82 -29.48 11.28
N LEU A 391 -4.00 -30.53 11.24
CA LEU A 391 -2.54 -30.54 11.44
C LEU A 391 -1.83 -29.60 10.48
N THR A 392 -2.22 -29.53 9.20
CA THR A 392 -1.59 -28.57 8.27
C THR A 392 -1.89 -27.13 8.67
N LYS A 393 -3.12 -26.82 9.09
CA LYS A 393 -3.46 -25.50 9.67
C LYS A 393 -2.82 -25.27 11.04
N TYR A 394 -2.72 -26.31 11.86
CA TYR A 394 -2.16 -26.30 13.20
C TYR A 394 -0.66 -26.00 13.12
N CYS A 395 0.06 -26.77 12.31
CA CYS A 395 1.49 -26.64 12.05
C CYS A 395 1.80 -25.32 11.33
N ALA A 396 0.99 -24.88 10.35
CA ALA A 396 1.14 -23.55 9.73
C ALA A 396 0.92 -22.39 10.72
N SER A 397 0.02 -22.56 11.69
CA SER A 397 -0.26 -21.55 12.72
C SER A 397 0.83 -21.43 13.76
N PHE A 398 1.61 -22.49 14.01
CA PHE A 398 2.84 -22.45 14.85
C PHE A 398 4.08 -22.06 14.05
N PHE A 399 4.13 -22.38 12.75
CA PHE A 399 5.21 -21.96 11.85
C PHE A 399 5.30 -20.44 11.71
N CYS A 400 4.17 -19.73 11.82
CA CYS A 400 4.10 -18.28 11.77
C CYS A 400 4.78 -17.61 12.98
N PRO A 401 4.44 -17.93 14.25
CA PRO A 401 5.17 -17.50 15.44
C PRO A 401 6.66 -17.87 15.44
N SER A 402 7.03 -19.09 15.07
CA SER A 402 8.44 -19.52 15.08
C SER A 402 9.29 -18.76 14.06
N SER A 403 8.73 -18.53 12.86
CA SER A 403 9.36 -17.69 11.83
C SER A 403 9.42 -16.20 12.24
N PHE A 404 8.43 -15.73 12.98
CA PHE A 404 8.40 -14.37 13.53
C PHE A 404 9.48 -14.14 14.60
N ILE A 405 9.65 -15.09 15.53
CA ILE A 405 10.72 -15.04 16.54
C ILE A 405 12.08 -15.04 15.85
N ARG A 406 12.26 -15.86 14.81
CA ARG A 406 13.49 -15.87 14.01
C ARG A 406 13.73 -14.52 13.30
N LEU A 407 12.69 -13.87 12.78
CA LEU A 407 12.81 -12.53 12.21
C LEU A 407 13.27 -11.50 13.27
N ALA A 408 12.72 -11.58 14.48
CA ALA A 408 13.15 -10.73 15.59
C ALA A 408 14.65 -10.95 15.92
N ASP A 409 15.11 -12.20 15.93
CA ASP A 409 16.54 -12.51 16.10
C ASP A 409 17.41 -11.89 15.01
N TYR A 410 16.98 -11.93 13.74
CA TYR A 410 17.73 -11.25 12.67
C TYR A 410 17.82 -9.74 12.89
N LEU A 411 16.77 -9.10 13.39
CA LEU A 411 16.79 -7.67 13.71
C LEU A 411 17.74 -7.38 14.87
N ILE A 412 17.64 -8.15 15.96
CA ILE A 412 18.48 -8.02 17.15
C ILE A 412 19.96 -8.23 16.78
N VAL A 413 20.30 -9.33 16.12
CA VAL A 413 21.68 -9.66 15.71
C VAL A 413 22.24 -8.63 14.75
N ASN A 414 21.45 -8.13 13.79
CA ASN A 414 21.89 -7.05 12.91
C ASN A 414 22.19 -5.76 13.70
N THR A 415 21.37 -5.39 14.68
CA THR A 415 21.67 -4.22 15.52
C THR A 415 22.90 -4.39 16.38
N MET A 416 23.10 -5.58 16.94
CA MET A 416 24.29 -5.96 17.69
C MET A 416 25.55 -5.83 16.83
N HIS A 417 25.52 -6.36 15.60
CA HIS A 417 26.62 -6.22 14.64
C HIS A 417 26.91 -4.75 14.30
N VAL A 418 25.88 -3.97 13.95
CA VAL A 418 26.02 -2.54 13.65
C VAL A 418 26.64 -1.77 14.81
N LEU A 419 26.23 -2.07 16.04
CA LEU A 419 26.72 -1.41 17.25
C LEU A 419 28.20 -1.72 17.51
N ALA A 420 28.64 -2.97 17.30
CA ALA A 420 30.05 -3.35 17.36
C ALA A 420 30.89 -2.65 16.27
N VAL A 421 30.46 -2.73 15.00
CA VAL A 421 31.18 -2.11 13.87
C VAL A 421 31.29 -0.61 14.04
N LYS A 422 30.19 0.08 14.39
CA LYS A 422 30.21 1.53 14.66
C LYS A 422 31.20 1.87 15.76
N SER A 423 31.23 1.11 16.85
CA SER A 423 32.12 1.40 17.99
C SER A 423 33.60 1.25 17.65
N VAL A 424 33.96 0.17 16.93
CA VAL A 424 35.34 -0.02 16.44
C VAL A 424 35.71 1.05 15.40
N THR A 425 34.78 1.44 14.54
CA THR A 425 34.98 2.53 13.56
C THR A 425 35.20 3.87 14.25
N THR A 426 34.43 4.19 15.29
CA THR A 426 34.59 5.41 16.09
C THR A 426 35.98 5.45 16.72
N LEU A 427 36.44 4.34 17.32
CA LEU A 427 37.78 4.24 17.88
C LEU A 427 38.87 4.50 16.82
N LEU A 428 38.76 3.87 15.65
CA LEU A 428 39.69 4.10 14.54
C LEU A 428 39.69 5.57 14.07
N ASN A 429 38.52 6.19 13.95
CA ASN A 429 38.41 7.58 13.51
C ASN A 429 39.11 8.53 14.48
N TYR A 430 38.93 8.33 15.79
CA TYR A 430 39.63 9.13 16.80
C TYR A 430 41.15 8.97 16.72
N LEU A 431 41.66 7.74 16.59
CA LEU A 431 43.09 7.48 16.41
C LEU A 431 43.63 8.09 15.11
N SER A 432 42.90 7.93 14.00
CA SER A 432 43.29 8.43 12.68
C SER A 432 43.30 9.96 12.63
N ASP A 433 42.34 10.62 13.27
CA ASP A 433 42.27 12.08 13.33
C ASP A 433 43.40 12.68 14.16
N LYS A 434 43.88 11.97 15.19
CA LYS A 434 45.09 12.36 15.92
C LYS A 434 46.36 12.12 15.11
N LEU A 435 46.46 10.99 14.40
CA LEU A 435 47.59 10.69 13.51
C LEU A 435 47.77 11.72 12.37
N LYS A 436 46.69 12.20 11.77
CA LYS A 436 46.76 13.27 10.74
C LYS A 436 47.39 14.56 11.24
N ARG A 437 47.40 14.77 12.56
CA ARG A 437 47.91 15.98 13.21
C ARG A 437 49.34 15.79 13.73
N THR A 438 49.88 14.57 13.69
CA THR A 438 51.28 14.30 14.01
C THR A 438 52.17 14.92 12.92
N PRO A 439 53.23 15.67 13.28
CA PRO A 439 54.16 16.22 12.29
C PRO A 439 54.79 15.09 11.47
N ALA A 440 55.00 15.33 10.18
CA ALA A 440 55.54 14.33 9.27
C ALA A 440 56.97 13.93 9.67
N ALA A 441 57.35 12.67 9.40
CA ALA A 441 58.61 12.07 9.87
C ALA A 441 59.88 12.84 9.43
N ASP A 442 59.80 13.56 8.32
CA ASP A 442 60.84 14.45 7.79
C ASP A 442 61.06 15.71 8.64
N VAL A 443 60.04 16.19 9.36
CA VAL A 443 60.15 17.29 10.33
C VAL A 443 60.77 16.81 11.64
N ILE A 444 60.39 15.61 12.10
CA ILE A 444 60.91 15.01 13.33
C ILE A 444 62.42 14.70 13.19
N GLN A 445 62.86 14.24 12.01
CA GLN A 445 64.29 14.00 11.75
C GLN A 445 65.12 15.29 11.76
N LYS A 446 64.55 16.44 11.37
CA LYS A 446 65.24 17.74 11.45
C LYS A 446 65.45 18.20 12.88
N TRP A 447 64.57 17.83 13.82
CA TRP A 447 64.74 18.13 15.25
C TRP A 447 65.97 17.45 15.88
N ASN A 448 66.41 16.32 15.32
CA ASN A 448 67.66 15.67 15.72
C ASN A 448 68.91 16.31 15.09
N THR A 449 68.76 17.23 14.14
CA THR A 449 69.87 17.73 13.31
C THR A 449 70.19 19.23 13.51
N GLU A 450 69.28 20.03 14.08
CA GLU A 450 69.52 21.47 14.28
C GLU A 450 69.77 21.84 15.75
N GLU A 451 70.99 22.33 16.04
CA GLU A 451 71.30 23.16 17.20
C GLU A 451 70.30 24.33 17.31
N LYS A 452 69.83 24.60 18.53
CA LYS A 452 69.13 25.83 18.99
C LYS A 452 68.70 26.79 17.87
N ILE A 453 67.44 26.70 17.47
CA ILE A 453 66.80 27.82 16.76
C ILE A 453 66.47 28.89 17.82
N GLU A 454 67.19 30.01 17.75
CA GLU A 454 66.83 31.24 18.46
C GLU A 454 65.38 31.63 18.12
N VAL A 455 64.62 31.88 19.18
CA VAL A 455 63.26 32.41 19.15
C VAL A 455 63.27 33.74 18.37
N SER A 456 62.74 33.74 17.15
CA SER A 456 62.29 34.96 16.49
C SER A 456 60.77 35.05 16.65
N GLU A 457 60.34 35.76 17.69
CA GLU A 457 58.98 36.26 17.81
C GLU A 457 58.67 37.13 16.59
N LYS A 458 57.86 36.62 15.67
CA LYS A 458 57.09 37.46 14.76
C LYS A 458 55.65 37.54 15.26
N LYS A 459 55.39 38.63 15.99
CA LYS A 459 54.06 39.22 16.18
C LYS A 459 53.32 39.25 14.83
N ALA A 460 52.24 38.48 14.74
CA ALA A 460 51.15 38.73 13.80
C ALA A 460 49.83 38.75 14.58
N ALA A 461 49.21 39.94 14.51
CA ALA A 461 47.88 40.38 14.87
C ALA A 461 46.86 39.36 15.45
N SER A 462 46.34 39.76 16.61
CA SER A 462 45.05 39.42 17.21
C SER A 462 43.90 39.25 16.19
N GLY A 463 43.22 38.11 16.28
CA GLY A 463 41.96 37.82 15.59
C GLY A 463 41.35 36.49 16.04
N THR A 464 40.73 36.49 17.23
CA THR A 464 39.61 35.61 17.65
C THR A 464 39.60 34.15 17.15
N ALA A 465 40.57 33.32 17.55
CA ALA A 465 40.58 31.87 17.30
C ALA A 465 41.09 31.04 18.50
N GLY A 466 41.11 31.63 19.70
CA GLY A 466 41.84 31.09 20.86
C GLY A 466 41.14 29.99 21.68
N GLN A 467 40.21 29.23 21.12
CA GLN A 467 39.63 28.05 21.82
C GLN A 467 39.69 26.77 20.98
N ASP A 468 39.54 26.85 19.65
CA ASP A 468 39.57 25.66 18.79
C ASP A 468 40.98 25.21 18.39
N GLU A 469 41.97 26.11 18.38
CA GLU A 469 43.36 25.75 18.05
C GLU A 469 44.11 25.11 19.23
N GLU A 470 43.75 25.41 20.48
CA GLU A 470 44.39 24.85 21.68
C GLU A 470 43.89 23.42 21.99
N GLU A 471 42.60 23.12 21.75
CA GLU A 471 42.07 21.75 21.77
C GLU A 471 42.70 20.84 20.70
N SER A 472 43.32 21.42 19.67
CA SER A 472 43.73 20.69 18.47
C SER A 472 44.99 19.84 18.64
N PHE A 473 45.87 20.19 19.59
CA PHE A 473 47.16 19.53 19.85
C PHE A 473 47.19 18.64 21.10
N LEU A 474 46.07 18.50 21.82
CA LEU A 474 46.10 17.73 23.05
C LEU A 474 46.36 16.22 22.77
N PRO A 475 47.40 15.61 23.37
CA PRO A 475 47.69 14.19 23.17
C PRO A 475 46.59 13.32 23.78
N MET A 476 46.35 12.17 23.16
CA MET A 476 45.32 11.23 23.61
C MET A 476 45.77 10.43 24.83
N PHE A 477 47.06 10.10 24.92
CA PHE A 477 47.62 9.26 25.96
C PHE A 477 48.85 9.89 26.61
N LEU A 478 49.02 9.63 27.90
CA LEU A 478 50.22 9.93 28.66
C LEU A 478 51.12 8.68 28.70
N THR A 479 52.39 8.88 28.36
CA THR A 479 53.43 7.84 28.40
C THR A 479 54.66 8.40 29.11
N GLU A 480 55.17 7.66 30.08
CA GLU A 480 56.39 8.00 30.80
C GLU A 480 57.62 7.40 30.10
N LEU A 481 58.72 8.13 30.11
CA LEU A 481 60.00 7.66 29.59
C LEU A 481 60.94 7.30 30.75
N ILE A 482 61.29 6.02 30.84
CA ILE A 482 62.17 5.46 31.86
C ILE A 482 63.55 5.25 31.24
N LEU A 483 64.55 5.97 31.74
CA LEU A 483 65.94 5.84 31.32
C LEU A 483 66.66 4.83 32.22
N GLU A 484 67.02 3.68 31.67
CA GLU A 484 67.90 2.70 32.31
C GLU A 484 69.33 2.80 31.74
N ILE A 485 70.30 2.23 32.46
CA ILE A 485 71.74 2.31 32.12
C ILE A 485 72.04 1.74 30.72
N HIS A 486 71.21 0.81 30.25
CA HIS A 486 71.40 0.10 28.98
C HIS A 486 70.24 0.26 27.99
N ALA A 487 69.15 0.93 28.38
CA ALA A 487 67.93 1.00 27.58
C ALA A 487 67.09 2.24 27.89
N LEU A 488 66.29 2.64 26.91
CA LEU A 488 65.32 3.72 27.02
C LEU A 488 63.94 3.08 26.83
N LEU A 489 63.15 3.02 27.90
CA LEU A 489 61.90 2.27 27.97
C LEU A 489 60.72 3.25 28.06
N PHE A 490 59.61 2.89 27.46
CA PHE A 490 58.35 3.62 27.60
C PHE A 490 57.41 2.84 28.53
N ALA A 491 56.76 3.55 29.44
CA ALA A 491 55.73 3.02 30.33
C ALA A 491 54.44 3.85 30.13
N PRO A 492 53.39 3.33 29.47
CA PRO A 492 53.26 1.98 28.91
C PRO A 492 54.08 1.77 27.63
N SER A 493 54.47 0.52 27.38
CA SER A 493 55.15 0.11 26.15
C SER A 493 54.16 0.04 24.97
N LEU A 494 54.69 0.00 23.75
CA LEU A 494 53.87 -0.20 22.55
C LEU A 494 53.06 -1.50 22.60
N ASP A 495 53.64 -2.56 23.14
CA ASP A 495 52.97 -3.86 23.29
C ASP A 495 51.80 -3.73 24.29
N ASP A 496 51.97 -2.99 25.38
CA ASP A 496 50.90 -2.72 26.36
C ASP A 496 49.73 -1.96 25.71
N PHE A 497 50.01 -0.97 24.85
CA PHE A 497 48.97 -0.25 24.10
C PHE A 497 48.24 -1.19 23.13
N GLN A 498 48.96 -2.06 22.41
CA GLN A 498 48.34 -3.00 21.48
C GLN A 498 47.48 -4.03 22.20
N GLU A 499 47.95 -4.58 23.31
CA GLU A 499 47.21 -5.54 24.13
C GLU A 499 45.97 -4.89 24.75
N SER A 500 46.11 -3.71 25.35
CA SER A 500 44.97 -2.99 25.97
C SER A 500 43.89 -2.62 24.95
N ILE A 501 44.26 -2.14 23.75
CA ILE A 501 43.29 -1.84 22.70
C ILE A 501 42.66 -3.11 22.13
N ALA A 502 43.43 -4.20 21.96
CA ALA A 502 42.89 -5.49 21.53
C ALA A 502 41.90 -6.05 22.55
N ASP A 503 42.21 -5.96 23.85
CA ASP A 503 41.32 -6.32 24.96
C ASP A 503 40.01 -5.53 24.93
N ILE A 504 40.07 -4.22 24.72
CA ILE A 504 38.89 -3.37 24.60
C ILE A 504 38.02 -3.81 23.41
N ILE A 505 38.61 -4.09 22.24
CA ILE A 505 37.87 -4.56 21.07
C ILE A 505 37.27 -5.95 21.31
N ASN A 506 38.00 -6.86 21.95
CA ASN A 506 37.50 -8.18 22.33
C ASN A 506 36.33 -8.06 23.29
N GLN A 507 36.41 -7.14 24.26
CA GLN A 507 35.33 -6.87 25.20
C GLN A 507 34.12 -6.25 24.49
N PHE A 508 34.30 -5.38 23.49
CA PHE A 508 33.20 -4.88 22.66
C PHE A 508 32.45 -6.03 21.98
N GLN A 509 33.17 -6.99 21.41
CA GLN A 509 32.57 -8.18 20.80
C GLN A 509 31.88 -9.06 21.85
N ALA A 510 32.51 -9.27 23.01
CA ALA A 510 31.97 -10.10 24.09
C ALA A 510 30.67 -9.51 24.68
N THR A 511 30.62 -8.20 24.94
CA THR A 511 29.43 -7.50 25.42
C THR A 511 28.25 -7.69 24.47
N VAL A 512 28.50 -7.58 23.17
CA VAL A 512 27.45 -7.75 22.15
C VAL A 512 27.05 -9.22 21.99
N LEU A 513 27.99 -10.16 22.05
CA LEU A 513 27.72 -11.61 22.02
C LEU A 513 26.99 -12.12 23.26
N SER A 514 27.03 -11.40 24.38
CA SER A 514 26.29 -11.74 25.60
C SER A 514 24.76 -11.71 25.39
N VAL A 515 24.28 -10.98 24.38
CA VAL A 515 22.86 -10.92 24.04
C VAL A 515 22.46 -12.20 23.31
N ALA A 516 21.89 -13.14 24.06
CA ALA A 516 21.43 -14.42 23.52
C ALA A 516 20.20 -14.26 22.60
N ASN A 517 20.17 -15.04 21.52
CA ASN A 517 19.01 -15.16 20.62
C ASN A 517 17.74 -15.59 21.38
N LEU A 518 16.58 -15.28 20.80
CA LEU A 518 15.25 -15.59 21.31
C LEU A 518 14.80 -17.00 20.92
N VAL A 519 15.11 -17.49 19.70
CA VAL A 519 14.73 -18.85 19.25
C VAL A 519 15.20 -19.99 20.18
N PRO A 520 16.43 -19.99 20.73
CA PRO A 520 16.87 -21.05 21.66
C PRO A 520 16.34 -20.88 23.09
N ASP A 521 15.73 -19.74 23.44
CA ASP A 521 15.25 -19.46 24.79
C ASP A 521 14.03 -20.32 25.14
N GLN A 522 14.08 -20.99 26.29
CA GLN A 522 13.00 -21.86 26.80
C GLN A 522 11.68 -21.09 26.96
N TYR A 523 11.76 -19.78 27.15
CA TYR A 523 10.60 -18.90 27.20
C TYR A 523 9.76 -18.92 25.92
N PHE A 524 10.29 -19.40 24.79
CA PHE A 524 9.56 -19.56 23.54
C PHE A 524 9.30 -21.02 23.17
N ASP A 525 9.57 -22.00 24.05
CA ASP A 525 9.33 -23.42 23.77
C ASP A 525 7.86 -23.70 23.44
N ALA A 526 6.91 -22.99 24.06
CA ALA A 526 5.48 -23.09 23.73
C ALA A 526 5.16 -22.72 22.27
N PHE A 527 6.01 -21.96 21.59
CA PHE A 527 5.83 -21.57 20.18
C PHE A 527 6.79 -22.30 19.23
N THR A 528 7.97 -22.69 19.70
CA THR A 528 9.02 -23.31 18.89
C THR A 528 9.04 -24.84 18.97
N ARG A 529 8.48 -25.41 20.03
CA ARG A 529 8.37 -26.85 20.33
C ARG A 529 6.99 -27.18 20.96
N PRO A 530 5.88 -26.96 20.24
CA PRO A 530 4.55 -27.21 20.79
C PRO A 530 4.32 -28.70 21.06
N ILE A 531 3.43 -29.00 22.01
CA ILE A 531 3.04 -30.37 22.35
C ILE A 531 1.80 -30.73 21.54
N ILE A 532 1.96 -31.53 20.49
CA ILE A 532 0.85 -32.01 19.66
C ILE A 532 0.63 -33.50 19.96
N ASN A 533 -0.57 -33.85 20.43
CA ASN A 533 -0.94 -35.21 20.81
C ASN A 533 0.06 -35.89 21.78
N ASN A 534 0.45 -35.18 22.85
CA ASN A 534 1.44 -35.63 23.85
C ASN A 534 2.84 -35.92 23.30
N LYS A 535 3.16 -35.42 22.10
CA LYS A 535 4.51 -35.46 21.52
C LYS A 535 5.03 -34.04 21.33
N ILE A 536 6.26 -33.80 21.77
CA ILE A 536 6.96 -32.54 21.54
C ILE A 536 7.40 -32.55 20.08
N GLU A 537 6.95 -31.58 19.29
CA GLU A 537 7.43 -31.43 17.91
C GLU A 537 8.88 -30.91 17.88
N GLU A 538 9.63 -31.36 16.89
CA GLU A 538 10.98 -30.88 16.63
C GLU A 538 10.96 -29.40 16.22
N LYS A 539 12.05 -28.69 16.54
CA LYS A 539 12.22 -27.28 16.16
C LYS A 539 12.23 -27.16 14.63
N THR A 540 11.12 -26.69 14.08
CA THR A 540 10.99 -26.42 12.63
C THR A 540 11.71 -25.13 12.23
N CYS A 541 11.90 -24.20 13.17
CA CYS A 541 12.79 -23.06 13.03
C CYS A 541 14.23 -23.50 13.35
N GLY A 542 15.15 -23.41 12.36
CA GLY A 542 16.58 -23.65 12.59
C GLY A 542 17.19 -22.74 13.66
N GLU A 543 18.47 -22.91 13.99
CA GLU A 543 19.13 -22.29 15.16
C GLU A 543 19.22 -20.74 15.18
N GLY A 544 18.76 -20.07 14.12
CA GLY A 544 18.78 -18.61 14.01
C GLY A 544 20.11 -18.07 13.48
N PRO A 545 20.27 -16.73 13.40
CA PRO A 545 21.52 -16.09 13.01
C PRO A 545 22.58 -16.23 14.10
N SER A 546 23.81 -16.58 13.71
CA SER A 546 24.96 -16.59 14.61
C SER A 546 25.80 -15.33 14.41
N LEU A 547 25.84 -14.47 15.43
CA LEU A 547 26.67 -13.26 15.40
C LEU A 547 28.17 -13.58 15.36
N SER A 548 28.59 -14.67 16.00
CA SER A 548 30.00 -15.08 16.05
C SER A 548 30.53 -15.47 14.66
N THR A 549 29.71 -16.11 13.82
CA THR A 549 30.09 -16.38 12.43
C THR A 549 30.12 -15.10 11.61
N MET A 550 29.17 -14.17 11.84
CA MET A 550 29.16 -12.87 11.14
C MET A 550 30.44 -12.07 11.41
N PHE A 551 30.94 -12.03 12.65
CA PHE A 551 32.20 -11.32 12.95
C PHE A 551 33.44 -11.96 12.32
N LYS A 552 33.45 -13.28 12.13
CA LYS A 552 34.54 -14.00 11.44
C LYS A 552 34.52 -13.73 9.94
N ASP A 553 33.33 -13.67 9.35
CA ASP A 553 33.15 -13.51 7.90
C ASP A 553 33.22 -12.03 7.45
N ASP A 554 33.02 -11.09 8.37
CA ASP A 554 33.02 -9.65 8.08
C ASP A 554 34.44 -9.11 7.81
N LYS A 555 34.82 -9.12 6.53
CA LYS A 555 36.09 -8.57 6.05
C LYS A 555 36.28 -7.09 6.38
N HIS A 556 35.21 -6.30 6.45
CA HIS A 556 35.30 -4.88 6.74
C HIS A 556 35.65 -4.64 8.21
N LEU A 557 34.98 -5.35 9.13
CA LEU A 557 35.34 -5.29 10.55
C LEU A 557 36.79 -5.74 10.78
N GLN A 558 37.22 -6.85 10.15
CA GLN A 558 38.60 -7.32 10.25
C GLN A 558 39.60 -6.29 9.70
N ALA A 559 39.27 -5.61 8.59
CA ALA A 559 40.11 -4.56 8.02
C ALA A 559 40.24 -3.33 8.96
N ILE A 560 39.15 -2.91 9.61
CA ILE A 560 39.18 -1.80 10.58
C ILE A 560 40.06 -2.19 11.79
N ILE A 561 39.92 -3.40 12.30
CA ILE A 561 40.75 -3.89 13.43
C ILE A 561 42.24 -3.90 13.04
N GLN A 562 42.57 -4.31 11.81
CA GLN A 562 43.94 -4.24 11.30
C GLN A 562 44.45 -2.80 11.16
N GLN A 563 43.61 -1.88 10.70
CA GLN A 563 43.95 -0.46 10.61
C GLN A 563 44.19 0.16 11.99
N ILE A 564 43.45 -0.23 13.02
CA ILE A 564 43.69 0.23 14.41
C ILE A 564 45.08 -0.24 14.89
N LYS A 565 45.45 -1.50 14.61
CA LYS A 565 46.79 -2.00 14.95
C LYS A 565 47.90 -1.21 14.26
N PHE A 566 47.71 -0.91 12.96
CA PHE A 566 48.65 -0.08 12.21
C PHE A 566 48.70 1.36 12.74
N ALA A 567 47.56 1.94 13.11
CA ALA A 567 47.47 3.27 13.68
C ALA A 567 48.29 3.38 14.98
N CYS A 568 48.13 2.41 15.90
CA CYS A 568 48.92 2.36 17.14
C CYS A 568 50.43 2.23 16.88
N LEU A 569 50.83 1.44 15.88
CA LEU A 569 52.23 1.33 15.45
C LEU A 569 52.78 2.67 14.96
N SER A 570 52.02 3.38 14.13
CA SER A 570 52.45 4.65 13.53
C SER A 570 52.46 5.84 14.48
N SER A 571 51.77 5.78 15.61
CA SER A 571 51.70 6.88 16.59
C SER A 571 52.86 6.92 17.58
N LEU A 572 53.62 5.83 17.70
CA LEU A 572 54.67 5.63 18.71
C LEU A 572 56.08 5.48 18.12
N CYS A 573 56.20 5.43 16.78
CA CYS A 573 57.46 5.59 16.04
C CYS A 573 57.58 7.03 15.54
#